data_AF-A0A5J9VN66-F1
#
_entry.id   AF-A0A5J9VN66-F1
#
_cell.length_a   1.000
_cell.length_b   1.000
_cell.length_c   1.000
_cell.angle_alpha   90.00
_cell.angle_beta   90.00
_cell.angle_gamma   90.00
#
_symmetry.space_group_name_H-M   'P 1'
#
loop_
_entity.id
_entity.type
_entity.pdbx_description
1 polymer ?
#
loop_
_entity_poly.entity_id
_entity_poly.type
_entity_poly.pdbx_seq_one_letter_code
_entity_poly.pdbx_strand_id
1 'polypeptide(L)'
;MCQLPTNKASSGSWRTISINRGSRPRETASTRASRHISMKMESYTSGAKFDCLLFDMDDTLYPLSLGINLACRNNIEDYMLNKLKIEESQVPKMCLDLYKEYGTTMAGLKACPSHYDCCEKASASSSLTQHFCFFIPLPQLLGYDFDYDDFHACVHGTLPYEKLKPDPVLRQLLLSLPQRKIIFTNSDKAHAARTLEKLGLQDCFEGIICFETLNPSTEQDVKDGSAPRRRGILCKPSLESMEAVIEIAKLDPKRTVFFDDSARNIAAGKAAGLHTVFVGRSALVPGADVALESIHNIKEALPELWVDAGEHVEAVLRPASVETTVLA
;
A
#
# COMPACT_ATOMS: atom_id res chain seq x y z
N MET A 1 10.48 26.49 -25.99
CA MET A 1 9.23 26.01 -26.62
C MET A 1 9.42 24.54 -26.95
N CYS A 2 8.99 23.64 -26.07
CA CYS A 2 9.02 22.20 -26.33
C CYS A 2 7.63 21.78 -26.82
N GLN A 3 7.55 21.33 -28.07
CA GLN A 3 6.36 20.72 -28.62
C GLN A 3 6.28 19.26 -28.14
N LEU A 4 5.16 18.92 -27.52
CA LEU A 4 4.81 17.56 -27.09
C LEU A 4 4.32 16.74 -28.29
N PRO A 5 4.77 15.49 -28.49
CA PRO A 5 4.07 14.57 -29.36
C PRO A 5 2.87 13.97 -28.62
N THR A 6 1.67 14.17 -29.17
CA THR A 6 0.42 13.57 -28.74
C THR A 6 0.34 12.13 -29.26
N ASN A 7 0.68 11.15 -28.42
CA ASN A 7 0.34 9.76 -28.69
C ASN A 7 -0.85 9.34 -27.83
N LYS A 8 -2.00 9.13 -28.50
CA LYS A 8 -3.20 8.55 -27.91
C LYS A 8 -2.92 7.09 -27.57
N ALA A 9 -2.61 6.81 -26.30
CA ALA A 9 -2.70 5.47 -25.74
C ALA A 9 -4.18 5.13 -25.50
N SER A 10 -4.62 4.00 -26.03
CA SER A 10 -5.93 3.41 -25.78
C SER A 10 -6.09 3.09 -24.29
N SER A 11 -6.98 3.80 -23.61
CA SER A 11 -7.30 3.61 -22.20
C SER A 11 -8.10 2.32 -21.99
N GLY A 12 -7.41 1.25 -21.58
CA GLY A 12 -8.05 0.16 -20.85
C GLY A 12 -8.62 0.71 -19.55
N SER A 13 -9.93 0.58 -19.35
CA SER A 13 -10.62 1.12 -18.17
C SER A 13 -10.29 0.29 -16.93
N TRP A 14 -9.32 0.76 -16.14
CA TRP A 14 -8.99 0.19 -14.83
C TRP A 14 -10.13 0.45 -13.84
N ARG A 15 -10.67 -0.61 -13.22
CA ARG A 15 -11.56 -0.46 -12.06
C ARG A 15 -10.72 -0.14 -10.83
N THR A 16 -10.50 1.15 -10.57
CA THR A 16 -10.12 1.57 -9.21
C THR A 16 -11.24 1.13 -8.26
N ILE A 17 -10.88 0.52 -7.13
CA ILE A 17 -11.86 0.19 -6.09
C ILE A 17 -12.31 1.53 -5.48
N SER A 18 -13.44 2.04 -5.96
CA SER A 18 -13.97 3.33 -5.50
C SER A 18 -14.69 3.19 -4.16
N ILE A 19 -14.50 4.18 -3.29
CA ILE A 19 -15.21 4.30 -2.02
C ILE A 19 -16.68 4.63 -2.32
N ASN A 20 -17.58 3.66 -2.23
CA ASN A 20 -19.01 3.95 -2.26
C ASN A 20 -19.47 4.34 -0.85
N ARG A 21 -19.29 5.62 -0.48
CA ARG A 21 -19.92 6.16 0.73
C ARG A 21 -21.42 6.31 0.45
N GLY A 22 -22.16 5.23 0.69
CA GLY A 22 -23.62 5.25 0.64
C GLY A 22 -24.15 6.31 1.61
N SER A 23 -24.76 7.35 1.06
CA SER A 23 -25.66 8.22 1.79
C SER A 23 -26.79 7.36 2.37
N ARG A 24 -26.97 7.43 3.69
CA ARG A 24 -28.14 6.81 4.35
C ARG A 24 -29.42 7.38 3.73
N PRO A 25 -30.33 6.56 3.18
CA PRO A 25 -31.66 7.03 2.84
C PRO A 25 -32.40 7.34 4.14
N ARG A 26 -33.05 8.50 4.21
CA ARG A 26 -34.06 8.77 5.24
C ARG A 26 -35.20 7.76 5.06
N GLU A 27 -35.39 6.89 6.04
CA GLU A 27 -36.61 6.08 6.14
C GLU A 27 -37.80 7.00 6.43
N THR A 28 -38.71 7.13 5.46
CA THR A 28 -40.07 7.59 5.72
C THR A 28 -40.97 6.37 5.87
N ALA A 29 -41.66 6.29 7.01
CA ALA A 29 -42.62 5.24 7.32
C ALA A 29 -43.82 5.30 6.37
N SER A 30 -43.78 4.57 5.24
CA SER A 30 -44.96 4.07 4.51
C SER A 30 -44.55 3.37 3.22
N THR A 31 -44.14 2.10 3.28
CA THR A 31 -44.52 1.07 2.29
C THR A 31 -44.12 -0.32 2.77
N ARG A 32 -45.01 -0.92 3.58
CA ARG A 32 -45.01 -2.35 3.89
C ARG A 32 -45.93 -3.04 2.89
N ALA A 33 -45.39 -3.61 1.82
CA ALA A 33 -46.06 -4.65 1.03
C ALA A 33 -45.09 -5.33 0.03
N SER A 34 -44.67 -6.54 0.39
CA SER A 34 -44.47 -7.71 -0.47
C SER A 34 -43.94 -7.51 -1.90
N ARG A 35 -42.62 -7.64 -2.06
CA ARG A 35 -42.02 -8.40 -3.16
C ARG A 35 -40.85 -9.21 -2.61
N HIS A 36 -41.15 -10.46 -2.25
CA HIS A 36 -40.16 -11.52 -2.11
C HIS A 36 -39.56 -11.78 -3.50
N ILE A 37 -38.42 -11.15 -3.78
CA ILE A 37 -37.46 -11.68 -4.75
C ILE A 37 -36.28 -12.11 -3.90
N SER A 38 -36.21 -13.42 -3.69
CA SER A 38 -35.04 -14.09 -3.13
C SER A 38 -33.88 -13.88 -4.11
N MET A 39 -33.12 -12.80 -3.93
CA MET A 39 -31.76 -12.76 -4.43
C MET A 39 -30.92 -13.55 -3.45
N LYS A 40 -30.64 -14.80 -3.83
CA LYS A 40 -29.61 -15.64 -3.22
C LYS A 40 -28.37 -14.78 -3.04
N MET A 41 -28.09 -14.45 -1.78
CA MET A 41 -26.75 -14.11 -1.35
C MET A 41 -25.99 -15.44 -1.41
N GLU A 42 -25.30 -15.69 -2.51
CA GLU A 42 -24.34 -16.80 -2.57
C GLU A 42 -23.24 -16.47 -1.57
N SER A 43 -23.42 -16.98 -0.35
CA SER A 43 -22.36 -17.05 0.63
C SER A 43 -21.29 -17.96 0.04
N TYR A 44 -20.23 -17.36 -0.48
CA TYR A 44 -18.95 -18.05 -0.59
C TYR A 44 -18.47 -18.34 0.84
N THR A 45 -19.03 -19.34 1.49
CA THR A 45 -18.31 -20.04 2.57
C THR A 45 -17.25 -20.87 1.87
N SER A 46 -16.24 -20.19 1.33
CA SER A 46 -15.02 -20.83 0.87
C SER A 46 -14.43 -21.52 2.08
N GLY A 47 -14.20 -22.83 1.97
CA GLY A 47 -13.45 -23.58 2.96
C GLY A 47 -12.02 -23.05 3.10
N ALA A 48 -11.55 -22.13 2.25
CA ALA A 48 -10.20 -21.57 2.35
C ALA A 48 -9.95 -20.81 3.66
N LYS A 49 -8.73 -20.95 4.19
CA LYS A 49 -8.23 -20.24 5.38
C LYS A 49 -8.17 -18.71 5.18
N PHE A 50 -7.85 -18.28 3.96
CA PHE A 50 -7.71 -16.88 3.58
C PHE A 50 -8.59 -16.57 2.37
N ASP A 51 -9.17 -15.37 2.36
CA ASP A 51 -10.06 -14.91 1.28
C ASP A 51 -9.37 -13.92 0.34
N CYS A 52 -8.38 -13.18 0.87
CA CYS A 52 -7.72 -12.11 0.15
C CYS A 52 -6.20 -12.09 0.40
N LEU A 53 -5.49 -11.71 -0.65
CA LEU A 53 -4.04 -11.50 -0.67
C LEU A 53 -3.79 -10.06 -1.12
N LEU A 54 -3.14 -9.30 -0.25
CA LEU A 54 -2.78 -7.91 -0.44
C LEU A 54 -1.28 -7.84 -0.75
N PHE A 55 -0.92 -7.30 -1.91
CA PHE A 55 0.47 -7.25 -2.36
C PHE A 55 0.93 -5.81 -2.44
N ASP A 56 2.03 -5.50 -1.77
CA ASP A 56 2.87 -4.42 -2.23
C ASP A 56 3.43 -4.70 -3.64
N MET A 57 3.84 -3.64 -4.33
CA MET A 57 4.30 -3.71 -5.70
C MET A 57 5.81 -3.54 -5.82
N ASP A 58 6.35 -2.44 -5.29
CA ASP A 58 7.71 -1.98 -5.56
C ASP A 58 8.69 -2.75 -4.68
N ASP A 59 9.74 -3.33 -5.28
CA ASP A 59 10.69 -4.23 -4.60
C ASP A 59 10.07 -5.54 -4.02
N THR A 60 8.74 -5.72 -4.13
CA THR A 60 7.98 -6.92 -3.75
C THR A 60 7.68 -7.83 -4.96
N LEU A 61 7.02 -7.31 -6.01
CA LEU A 61 6.68 -8.09 -7.21
C LEU A 61 7.85 -8.23 -8.19
N TYR A 62 8.92 -7.47 -7.97
CA TYR A 62 10.17 -7.51 -8.70
C TYR A 62 11.31 -7.24 -7.71
N PRO A 63 12.52 -7.74 -7.95
CA PRO A 63 13.57 -7.66 -6.94
C PRO A 63 14.17 -6.25 -6.82
N LEU A 64 14.49 -5.87 -5.59
CA LEU A 64 15.25 -4.67 -5.21
C LEU A 64 16.49 -4.42 -6.10
N SER A 65 17.15 -5.48 -6.56
CA SER A 65 18.36 -5.41 -7.40
C SER A 65 18.15 -4.72 -8.76
N LEU A 66 16.91 -4.54 -9.23
CA LEU A 66 16.64 -3.77 -10.45
C LEU A 66 16.95 -2.26 -10.28
N GLY A 67 16.97 -1.78 -9.04
CA GLY A 67 17.31 -0.39 -8.70
C GLY A 67 16.27 0.63 -9.18
N ILE A 68 15.00 0.22 -9.33
CA ILE A 68 13.90 1.15 -9.62
C ILE A 68 13.73 2.12 -8.44
N ASN A 69 13.82 1.61 -7.21
CA ASN A 69 13.73 2.44 -6.02
C ASN A 69 14.86 3.47 -5.88
N LEU A 70 16.09 3.13 -6.30
CA LEU A 70 17.24 4.03 -6.31
C LEU A 70 17.01 5.14 -7.33
N ALA A 71 16.51 4.81 -8.52
CA ALA A 71 16.13 5.81 -9.52
C ALA A 71 14.99 6.71 -9.01
N CYS A 72 14.00 6.14 -8.32
CA CYS A 72 12.92 6.89 -7.69
C CYS A 72 13.46 7.86 -6.63
N ARG A 73 14.34 7.41 -5.73
CA ARG A 73 15.02 8.26 -4.75
C ARG A 73 15.77 9.40 -5.44
N ASN A 74 16.57 9.11 -6.47
CA ASN A 74 17.31 10.15 -7.19
C ASN A 74 16.36 11.20 -7.80
N ASN A 75 15.24 10.76 -8.39
CA ASN A 75 14.25 11.70 -8.94
C ASN A 75 13.57 12.55 -7.85
N ILE A 76 13.34 12.01 -6.64
CA ILE A 76 12.84 12.77 -5.49
C ILE A 76 13.87 13.83 -5.06
N GLU A 77 15.15 13.45 -4.98
CA GLU A 77 16.23 14.37 -4.64
C GLU A 77 16.35 15.49 -5.68
N ASP A 78 16.29 15.15 -6.97
CA ASP A 78 16.26 16.12 -8.07
C ASP A 78 15.04 17.05 -8.00
N TYR A 79 13.87 16.54 -7.62
CA TYR A 79 12.68 17.36 -7.41
C TYR A 79 12.89 18.36 -6.26
N MET A 80 13.41 17.89 -5.12
CA MET A 80 13.69 18.71 -3.95
C MET A 80 14.70 19.83 -4.26
N LEU A 81 15.78 19.50 -4.97
CA LEU A 81 16.79 20.47 -5.38
C LEU A 81 16.25 21.47 -6.41
N ASN A 82 15.67 20.97 -7.50
CA ASN A 82 15.38 21.79 -8.67
C ASN A 82 14.03 22.50 -8.61
N LYS A 83 13.01 21.88 -8.02
CA LYS A 83 11.64 22.43 -7.95
C LYS A 83 11.40 23.13 -6.62
N LEU A 84 11.76 22.49 -5.51
CA LEU A 84 11.55 23.04 -4.17
C LEU A 84 12.68 23.97 -3.70
N LYS A 85 13.79 24.03 -4.45
CA LYS A 85 14.96 24.88 -4.16
C LYS A 85 15.55 24.60 -2.77
N ILE A 86 15.51 23.34 -2.34
CA ILE A 86 16.16 22.88 -1.12
C ILE A 86 17.66 22.80 -1.38
N GLU A 87 18.44 23.19 -0.37
CA GLU A 87 19.90 23.22 -0.47
C GLU A 87 20.46 21.79 -0.63
N GLU A 88 21.39 21.62 -1.57
CA GLU A 88 21.89 20.31 -2.03
C GLU A 88 22.45 19.45 -0.88
N SER A 89 23.18 20.06 0.06
CA SER A 89 23.76 19.33 1.20
C SER A 89 22.71 18.80 2.19
N GLN A 90 21.51 19.37 2.20
CA GLN A 90 20.41 18.94 3.07
C GLN A 90 19.56 17.81 2.46
N VAL A 91 19.44 17.76 1.14
CA VAL A 91 18.48 16.89 0.44
C VAL A 91 18.60 15.40 0.83
N PRO A 92 19.79 14.76 0.81
CA PRO A 92 19.89 13.32 1.10
C PRO A 92 19.45 12.98 2.53
N LYS A 93 19.83 13.83 3.50
CA LYS A 93 19.45 13.64 4.90
C LYS A 93 17.94 13.85 5.08
N MET A 94 17.38 14.90 4.49
CA MET A 94 15.94 15.17 4.54
C MET A 94 15.12 14.02 3.95
N CYS A 95 15.51 13.47 2.80
CA CYS A 95 14.84 12.31 2.20
C CYS A 95 14.77 11.13 3.19
N LEU A 96 15.88 10.83 3.87
CA LEU A 96 15.94 9.73 4.83
C LEU A 96 15.08 9.99 6.06
N ASP A 97 15.16 11.18 6.64
CA ASP A 97 14.45 11.54 7.86
C ASP A 97 12.93 11.57 7.60
N LEU A 98 12.50 12.19 6.50
CA LEU A 98 11.09 12.25 6.11
C LEU A 98 10.53 10.86 5.78
N TYR A 99 11.27 10.00 5.08
CA TYR A 99 10.87 8.62 4.84
C TYR A 99 10.73 7.83 6.15
N LYS A 100 11.67 7.99 7.08
CA LYS A 100 11.64 7.34 8.39
C LYS A 100 10.47 7.82 9.25
N GLU A 101 10.10 9.07 9.18
CA GLU A 101 9.03 9.61 10.03
C GLU A 101 7.65 9.39 9.40
N TYR A 102 7.49 9.68 8.11
CA TYR A 102 6.19 9.74 7.43
C TYR A 102 5.90 8.56 6.50
N GLY A 103 6.85 7.65 6.31
CA GLY A 103 6.71 6.48 5.42
C GLY A 103 7.02 6.77 3.96
N THR A 104 6.84 8.02 3.51
CA THR A 104 7.29 8.50 2.20
C THR A 104 7.88 9.90 2.33
N THR A 105 8.84 10.24 1.46
CA THR A 105 9.39 11.61 1.42
C THR A 105 8.31 12.63 1.06
N MET A 106 7.40 12.29 0.14
CA MET A 106 6.31 13.18 -0.26
C MET A 106 5.37 13.53 0.91
N ALA A 107 4.96 12.53 1.70
CA ALA A 107 4.13 12.75 2.88
C ALA A 107 4.81 13.69 3.88
N GLY A 108 6.11 13.49 4.11
CA GLY A 108 6.89 14.36 4.97
C GLY A 108 7.09 15.78 4.43
N LEU A 109 7.30 15.94 3.12
CA LEU A 109 7.39 17.27 2.49
C LEU A 109 6.07 18.04 2.61
N LYS A 110 4.93 17.36 2.56
CA LYS A 110 3.60 17.98 2.68
C LYS A 110 3.12 18.16 4.10
N ALA A 111 3.68 17.42 5.05
CA ALA A 111 3.38 17.59 6.45
C ALA A 111 3.78 19.01 6.88
N CYS A 112 2.84 19.78 7.40
CA CYS A 112 3.21 20.90 8.27
C CYS A 112 3.83 20.26 9.53
N PRO A 113 5.01 20.67 9.98
CA PRO A 113 5.37 20.45 11.37
C PRO A 113 4.30 21.19 12.17
N SER A 114 3.40 20.44 12.78
CA SER A 114 2.41 21.04 13.64
C SER A 114 3.14 21.90 14.68
N HIS A 115 2.54 23.02 15.07
CA HIS A 115 3.00 23.93 16.13
C HIS A 115 3.37 23.24 17.47
N TYR A 116 3.11 21.93 17.61
CA TYR A 116 3.42 21.14 18.79
C TYR A 116 4.92 20.84 18.95
N ASP A 117 5.69 20.67 17.89
CA ASP A 117 7.09 20.23 18.01
C ASP A 117 8.09 21.39 18.28
N CYS A 118 7.73 22.64 17.92
CA CYS A 118 8.50 23.83 18.36
C CYS A 118 8.26 24.14 19.86
N CYS A 119 7.14 23.71 20.45
CA CYS A 119 6.80 23.98 21.85
C CYS A 119 7.38 22.97 22.85
N GLU A 120 7.44 21.67 22.52
CA GLU A 120 7.99 20.66 23.44
C GLU A 120 9.52 20.77 23.63
N LYS A 121 10.24 21.25 22.62
CA LYS A 121 11.68 21.56 22.78
C LYS A 121 11.90 22.90 23.49
N ALA A 122 10.91 23.79 23.54
CA ALA A 122 11.00 25.07 24.25
C ALA A 122 10.72 24.95 25.76
N SER A 123 9.99 23.93 26.21
CA SER A 123 9.65 23.73 27.63
C SER A 123 10.74 23.03 28.45
N ALA A 124 11.78 22.50 27.82
CA ALA A 124 12.86 21.76 28.48
C ALA A 124 14.18 22.52 28.67
N SER A 125 14.25 23.83 28.37
CA SER A 125 15.50 24.59 28.53
C SER A 125 15.27 26.03 28.99
N SER A 126 15.95 26.39 30.07
CA SER A 126 16.09 27.72 30.65
C SER A 126 16.48 28.78 29.60
N SER A 127 15.64 29.81 29.47
CA SER A 127 15.88 31.18 28.94
C SER A 127 16.71 31.42 27.66
N LEU A 128 17.13 30.40 26.90
CA LEU A 128 17.89 30.54 25.64
C LEU A 128 17.17 29.95 24.42
N THR A 129 16.07 29.22 24.63
CA THR A 129 15.38 28.44 23.58
C THR A 129 14.45 29.26 22.68
N GLN A 130 14.14 30.51 23.06
CA GLN A 130 13.24 31.37 22.29
C GLN A 130 13.86 31.90 20.98
N HIS A 131 15.18 31.69 20.77
CA HIS A 131 15.87 32.06 19.53
C HIS A 131 15.93 30.92 18.48
N PHE A 132 15.51 29.70 18.80
CA PHE A 132 15.69 28.56 17.88
C PHE A 132 14.62 28.45 16.78
N CYS A 133 13.39 28.91 17.00
CA CYS A 133 12.35 28.89 15.95
C CYS A 133 12.52 30.02 14.90
N PHE A 134 13.52 30.92 15.03
CA PHE A 134 13.79 32.00 14.06
C PHE A 134 14.66 31.59 12.85
N PHE A 135 15.26 30.40 12.86
CA PHE A 135 16.18 29.94 11.80
C PHE A 135 15.60 28.83 10.91
N ILE A 136 14.36 28.39 11.15
CA ILE A 136 13.68 27.45 10.26
C ILE A 136 13.11 28.25 9.08
N PRO A 137 13.54 28.00 7.82
CA PRO A 137 12.97 28.66 6.65
C PRO A 137 11.45 28.48 6.62
N LEU A 138 10.70 29.57 6.36
CA LEU A 138 9.23 29.58 6.32
C LEU A 138 8.57 28.40 5.56
N PRO A 139 9.13 27.87 4.45
CA PRO A 139 8.59 26.69 3.76
C PRO A 139 8.59 25.42 4.61
N GLN A 140 9.55 25.27 5.52
CA GLN A 140 9.62 24.11 6.42
C GLN A 140 8.55 24.17 7.52
N LEU A 141 7.99 25.35 7.83
CA LEU A 141 7.01 25.54 8.90
C LEU A 141 5.55 25.27 8.46
N LEU A 142 5.28 25.28 7.16
CA LEU A 142 3.94 25.16 6.57
C LEU A 142 3.75 23.94 5.66
N GLY A 143 4.78 23.09 5.55
CA GLY A 143 4.88 22.09 4.50
C GLY A 143 5.14 22.73 3.13
N TYR A 144 5.74 21.97 2.23
CA TYR A 144 5.99 22.40 0.86
C TYR A 144 4.70 22.33 0.04
N ASP A 145 4.42 23.41 -0.69
CA ASP A 145 3.28 23.47 -1.59
C ASP A 145 3.69 23.06 -3.01
N PHE A 146 3.21 21.90 -3.43
CA PHE A 146 3.34 21.36 -4.77
C PHE A 146 2.14 20.48 -5.11
N ASP A 147 1.87 20.33 -6.41
CA ASP A 147 0.83 19.45 -6.91
C ASP A 147 1.28 17.99 -6.89
N TYR A 148 0.39 17.07 -6.50
CA TYR A 148 0.74 15.65 -6.39
C TYR A 148 0.99 15.02 -7.76
N ASP A 149 0.23 15.41 -8.78
CA ASP A 149 0.39 14.87 -10.13
C ASP A 149 1.71 15.37 -10.75
N ASP A 150 2.10 16.65 -10.54
CA ASP A 150 3.43 17.16 -10.94
C ASP A 150 4.57 16.41 -10.23
N PHE A 151 4.44 16.15 -8.92
CA PHE A 151 5.43 15.38 -8.17
C PHE A 151 5.57 13.96 -8.73
N HIS A 152 4.46 13.22 -8.88
CA HIS A 152 4.48 11.87 -9.42
C HIS A 152 4.95 11.81 -10.87
N ALA A 153 4.58 12.77 -11.71
CA ALA A 153 5.07 12.85 -13.09
C ALA A 153 6.59 13.03 -13.14
N CYS A 154 7.18 13.85 -12.26
CA CYS A 154 8.63 14.01 -12.16
C CYS A 154 9.31 12.76 -11.60
N VAL A 155 8.75 12.18 -10.53
CA VAL A 155 9.39 11.09 -9.79
C VAL A 155 9.25 9.75 -10.49
N HIS A 156 8.07 9.43 -11.01
CA HIS A 156 7.80 8.13 -11.66
C HIS A 156 7.83 8.19 -13.18
N GLY A 157 7.74 9.37 -13.80
CA GLY A 157 7.65 9.50 -15.26
C GLY A 157 8.91 9.03 -16.01
N THR A 158 10.08 9.18 -15.40
CA THR A 158 11.41 8.91 -15.98
C THR A 158 12.08 7.65 -15.44
N LEU A 159 11.37 6.83 -14.66
CA LEU A 159 11.93 5.59 -14.13
C LEU A 159 12.36 4.63 -15.25
N PRO A 160 13.38 3.79 -15.03
CA PRO A 160 13.92 2.88 -16.04
C PRO A 160 13.04 1.62 -16.22
N TYR A 161 11.81 1.82 -16.70
CA TYR A 161 10.82 0.75 -16.91
C TYR A 161 11.27 -0.32 -17.92
N GLU A 162 12.27 -0.05 -18.74
CA GLU A 162 12.89 -1.02 -19.64
C GLU A 162 13.61 -2.16 -18.90
N LYS A 163 13.97 -1.95 -17.62
CA LYS A 163 14.52 -3.00 -16.76
C LYS A 163 13.46 -4.00 -16.30
N LEU A 164 12.20 -3.60 -16.23
CA LEU A 164 11.08 -4.48 -15.91
C LEU A 164 10.78 -5.35 -17.14
N LYS A 165 10.84 -6.66 -16.95
CA LYS A 165 10.56 -7.66 -17.99
C LYS A 165 9.34 -8.48 -17.60
N PRO A 166 8.59 -9.02 -18.58
CA PRO A 166 7.51 -9.94 -18.28
C PRO A 166 7.99 -11.12 -17.44
N ASP A 167 7.23 -11.47 -16.41
CA ASP A 167 7.53 -12.58 -15.52
C ASP A 167 6.44 -13.67 -15.66
N PRO A 168 6.60 -14.60 -16.63
CA PRO A 168 5.61 -15.65 -16.83
C PRO A 168 5.55 -16.63 -15.65
N VAL A 169 6.60 -16.77 -14.85
CA VAL A 169 6.61 -17.68 -13.69
C VAL A 169 5.75 -17.09 -12.58
N LEU A 170 6.00 -15.82 -12.22
CA LEU A 170 5.17 -15.11 -11.24
C LEU A 170 3.72 -15.01 -11.70
N ARG A 171 3.49 -14.73 -12.99
CA ARG A 171 2.16 -14.69 -13.58
C ARG A 171 1.39 -15.99 -13.35
N GLN A 172 1.99 -17.14 -13.69
CA GLN A 172 1.34 -18.44 -13.50
C GLN A 172 1.09 -18.74 -12.02
N LEU A 173 2.03 -18.38 -11.15
CA LEU A 173 1.86 -18.51 -9.71
C LEU A 173 0.65 -17.71 -9.21
N LEU A 174 0.54 -16.43 -9.58
CA LEU A 174 -0.56 -15.55 -9.18
C LEU A 174 -1.91 -16.02 -9.73
N LEU A 175 -1.96 -16.51 -10.97
CA LEU A 175 -3.18 -17.06 -11.58
C LEU A 175 -3.62 -18.38 -10.93
N SER A 176 -2.68 -19.16 -10.38
CA SER A 176 -3.00 -20.41 -9.68
C SER A 176 -3.59 -20.21 -8.28
N LEU A 177 -3.47 -19.02 -7.70
CA LEU A 177 -4.00 -18.69 -6.37
C LEU A 177 -5.52 -18.46 -6.46
N PRO A 178 -6.36 -19.19 -5.70
CA PRO A 178 -7.82 -19.04 -5.75
C PRO A 178 -8.34 -17.77 -5.07
N GLN A 179 -7.55 -17.17 -4.18
CA GLN A 179 -7.96 -15.99 -3.41
C GLN A 179 -8.07 -14.74 -4.28
N ARG A 180 -8.84 -13.77 -3.80
CA ARG A 180 -8.87 -12.41 -4.33
C ARG A 180 -7.51 -11.74 -4.14
N LYS A 181 -6.99 -11.08 -5.17
CA LYS A 181 -5.66 -10.45 -5.16
C LYS A 181 -5.79 -8.94 -5.40
N ILE A 182 -5.18 -8.13 -4.55
CA ILE A 182 -5.24 -6.67 -4.60
C ILE A 182 -3.83 -6.09 -4.46
N ILE A 183 -3.50 -5.10 -5.29
CA ILE A 183 -2.27 -4.30 -5.09
C ILE A 183 -2.54 -3.23 -4.03
N PHE A 184 -1.63 -3.08 -3.08
CA PHE A 184 -1.58 -1.98 -2.13
C PHE A 184 -0.20 -1.31 -2.15
N THR A 185 -0.10 -0.19 -2.86
CA THR A 185 1.14 0.55 -3.09
C THR A 185 1.04 2.00 -2.60
N ASN A 186 2.16 2.56 -2.16
CA ASN A 186 2.29 4.00 -1.88
C ASN A 186 2.48 4.83 -3.16
N SER A 187 2.69 4.19 -4.30
CA SER A 187 2.88 4.83 -5.61
C SER A 187 1.55 5.27 -6.23
N ASP A 188 1.62 6.13 -7.25
CA ASP A 188 0.44 6.58 -8.00
C ASP A 188 -0.06 5.53 -9.00
N LYS A 189 -1.28 5.73 -9.48
CA LYS A 189 -1.96 4.83 -10.40
C LYS A 189 -1.23 4.65 -11.73
N ALA A 190 -0.60 5.70 -12.27
CA ALA A 190 0.09 5.62 -13.56
C ALA A 190 1.38 4.78 -13.44
N HIS A 191 2.12 4.92 -12.35
CA HIS A 191 3.25 4.06 -12.04
C HIS A 191 2.80 2.60 -11.91
N ALA A 192 1.77 2.34 -11.08
CA ALA A 192 1.28 0.98 -10.84
C ALA A 192 0.81 0.28 -12.12
N ALA A 193 0.03 0.97 -12.96
CA ALA A 193 -0.43 0.42 -14.23
C ALA A 193 0.74 0.07 -15.17
N ARG A 194 1.75 0.96 -15.27
CA ARG A 194 2.91 0.74 -16.14
C ARG A 194 3.78 -0.40 -15.64
N THR A 195 4.01 -0.50 -14.33
CA THR A 195 4.78 -1.59 -13.73
C THR A 195 4.11 -2.94 -13.98
N LEU A 196 2.81 -3.05 -13.71
CA LEU A 196 2.05 -4.29 -13.95
C LEU A 196 2.02 -4.69 -15.44
N GLU A 197 1.88 -3.73 -16.35
CA GLU A 197 1.96 -3.99 -17.80
C GLU A 197 3.33 -4.54 -18.20
N LYS A 198 4.42 -3.92 -17.71
CA LYS A 198 5.79 -4.36 -18.03
C LYS A 198 6.12 -5.74 -17.49
N LEU A 199 5.60 -6.09 -16.32
CA LEU A 199 5.74 -7.42 -15.72
C LEU A 199 4.77 -8.45 -16.34
N GLY A 200 3.77 -8.01 -17.10
CA GLY A 200 2.75 -8.88 -17.67
C GLY A 200 1.82 -9.46 -16.61
N LEU A 201 1.41 -8.67 -15.61
CA LEU A 201 0.60 -9.07 -14.45
C LEU A 201 -0.75 -8.33 -14.34
N GLN A 202 -1.11 -7.53 -15.34
CA GLN A 202 -2.26 -6.61 -15.32
C GLN A 202 -3.62 -7.26 -15.02
N ASP A 203 -3.80 -8.53 -15.37
CA ASP A 203 -5.03 -9.32 -15.18
C ASP A 203 -4.95 -10.31 -14.02
N CYS A 204 -3.85 -10.30 -13.25
CA CYS A 204 -3.69 -11.14 -12.07
C CYS A 204 -4.37 -10.55 -10.81
N PHE A 205 -4.71 -9.27 -10.82
CA PHE A 205 -5.23 -8.54 -9.66
C PHE A 205 -6.64 -8.00 -9.94
N GLU A 206 -7.52 -8.09 -8.94
CA GLU A 206 -8.88 -7.55 -9.03
C GLU A 206 -8.88 -6.01 -9.03
N GLY A 207 -7.95 -5.40 -8.30
CA GLY A 207 -7.87 -3.96 -8.17
C GLY A 207 -6.56 -3.46 -7.58
N ILE A 208 -6.40 -2.14 -7.65
CA ILE A 208 -5.23 -1.41 -7.16
C ILE A 208 -5.72 -0.36 -6.14
N ILE A 209 -5.15 -0.40 -4.94
CA ILE A 209 -5.22 0.67 -3.95
C ILE A 209 -3.86 1.36 -3.96
N CYS A 210 -3.86 2.57 -4.51
CA CYS A 210 -2.68 3.41 -4.75
C CYS A 210 -2.86 4.76 -4.05
N PHE A 211 -1.92 5.68 -4.25
CA PHE A 211 -1.95 7.01 -3.67
C PHE A 211 -3.31 7.71 -3.85
N GLU A 212 -3.85 7.75 -5.06
CA GLU A 212 -5.11 8.44 -5.39
C GLU A 212 -6.33 7.76 -4.77
N THR A 213 -6.29 6.44 -4.58
CA THR A 213 -7.36 5.70 -3.90
C THR A 213 -7.44 6.07 -2.42
N LEU A 214 -6.28 6.25 -1.76
CA LEU A 214 -6.20 6.64 -0.35
C LEU A 214 -6.32 8.14 -0.11
N ASN A 215 -5.91 8.95 -1.09
CA ASN A 215 -5.82 10.40 -0.99
C ASN A 215 -6.61 11.06 -2.13
N PRO A 216 -7.94 10.85 -2.22
CA PRO A 216 -8.74 11.43 -3.28
C PRO A 216 -8.70 12.96 -3.20
N SER A 217 -8.50 13.62 -4.36
CA SER A 217 -8.42 15.07 -4.46
C SER A 217 -9.67 15.75 -3.89
N THR A 218 -9.46 16.77 -3.06
CA THR A 218 -10.47 17.51 -2.28
C THR A 218 -11.46 18.35 -3.11
N GLU A 219 -11.53 18.19 -4.44
CA GLU A 219 -12.56 18.88 -5.24
C GLU A 219 -14.00 18.51 -4.80
N GLN A 220 -14.17 17.38 -4.12
CA GLN A 220 -15.45 16.97 -3.52
C GLN A 220 -15.75 17.59 -2.15
N ASP A 221 -14.74 18.12 -1.43
CA ASP A 221 -14.93 18.71 -0.09
C ASP A 221 -15.48 20.15 -0.14
N VAL A 222 -15.52 20.78 -1.33
CA VAL A 222 -16.02 22.16 -1.50
C VAL A 222 -17.55 22.25 -1.43
N LYS A 223 -18.27 21.12 -1.55
CA LYS A 223 -19.75 21.15 -1.57
C LYS A 223 -20.42 21.36 -0.22
N ASP A 224 -19.73 21.13 0.90
CA ASP A 224 -20.34 21.18 2.24
C ASP A 224 -19.91 22.37 3.10
N GLY A 225 -19.15 23.34 2.57
CA GLY A 225 -18.84 24.60 3.27
C GLY A 225 -18.00 24.46 4.55
N SER A 226 -17.59 23.25 4.93
CA SER A 226 -16.60 23.00 5.97
C SER A 226 -15.20 23.21 5.40
N ALA A 227 -14.37 24.02 6.07
CA ALA A 227 -12.96 24.13 5.72
C ALA A 227 -12.35 22.72 5.55
N PRO A 228 -11.58 22.46 4.47
CA PRO A 228 -10.99 21.14 4.26
C PRO A 228 -10.15 20.82 5.49
N ARG A 229 -10.58 19.81 6.26
CA ARG A 229 -9.72 19.25 7.31
C ARG A 229 -8.54 18.67 6.55
N ARG A 230 -7.40 19.36 6.54
CA ARG A 230 -6.15 18.85 5.98
C ARG A 230 -5.82 17.56 6.72
N ARG A 231 -6.29 16.43 6.19
CA ARG A 231 -5.81 15.11 6.58
C ARG A 231 -4.42 14.99 5.96
N GLY A 232 -3.46 14.52 6.76
CA GLY A 232 -2.14 14.16 6.24
C GLY A 232 -2.27 13.11 5.15
N ILE A 233 -1.22 12.98 4.34
CA ILE A 233 -1.17 11.94 3.31
C ILE A 233 -1.22 10.56 3.96
N LEU A 234 -2.25 9.79 3.61
CA LEU A 234 -2.39 8.39 4.01
C LEU A 234 -1.50 7.52 3.12
N CYS A 235 -0.51 6.90 3.74
CA CYS A 235 0.38 5.95 3.09
C CYS A 235 0.95 4.98 4.13
N LYS A 236 1.45 3.83 3.67
CA LYS A 236 2.20 2.90 4.52
C LYS A 236 3.45 3.60 5.06
N PRO A 237 3.86 3.38 6.32
CA PRO A 237 3.39 2.35 7.25
C PRO A 237 2.33 2.86 8.27
N SER A 238 1.59 3.93 7.99
CA SER A 238 0.58 4.41 8.97
C SER A 238 -0.50 3.36 9.21
N LEU A 239 -0.92 3.18 10.47
CA LEU A 239 -2.00 2.24 10.82
C LEU A 239 -3.31 2.68 10.15
N GLU A 240 -3.52 3.98 10.05
CA GLU A 240 -4.66 4.61 9.39
C GLU A 240 -4.74 4.22 7.90
N SER A 241 -3.60 4.08 7.20
CA SER A 241 -3.59 3.59 5.82
C SER A 241 -3.98 2.12 5.72
N MET A 242 -3.58 1.29 6.68
CA MET A 242 -3.97 -0.13 6.73
C MET A 242 -5.46 -0.28 6.99
N GLU A 243 -6.00 0.48 7.97
CA GLU A 243 -7.44 0.51 8.27
C GLU A 243 -8.27 1.00 7.07
N ALA A 244 -7.79 2.05 6.38
CA ALA A 244 -8.43 2.53 5.16
C ALA A 244 -8.48 1.46 4.07
N VAL A 245 -7.40 0.70 3.85
CA VAL A 245 -7.41 -0.40 2.88
C VAL A 245 -8.41 -1.50 3.26
N ILE A 246 -8.46 -1.86 4.54
CA ILE A 246 -9.42 -2.85 5.05
C ILE A 246 -10.86 -2.40 4.76
N GLU A 247 -11.19 -1.14 5.01
CA GLU A 247 -12.52 -0.58 4.73
C GLU A 247 -12.81 -0.53 3.21
N ILE A 248 -11.90 0.04 2.43
CA ILE A 248 -12.05 0.26 0.98
C ILE A 248 -12.25 -1.06 0.24
N ALA A 249 -11.43 -2.06 0.55
CA ALA A 249 -11.51 -3.37 -0.07
C ALA A 249 -12.46 -4.34 0.65
N LYS A 250 -13.10 -3.95 1.77
CA LYS A 250 -13.99 -4.82 2.56
C LYS A 250 -13.31 -6.12 2.99
N LEU A 251 -12.11 -5.99 3.54
CA LEU A 251 -11.28 -7.12 3.94
C LEU A 251 -11.70 -7.60 5.34
N ASP A 252 -11.64 -8.92 5.58
CA ASP A 252 -11.52 -9.46 6.94
C ASP A 252 -10.02 -9.54 7.26
N PRO A 253 -9.49 -8.74 8.21
CA PRO A 253 -8.05 -8.72 8.48
C PRO A 253 -7.51 -10.10 8.86
N LYS A 254 -8.28 -10.91 9.59
CA LYS A 254 -7.83 -12.24 10.06
C LYS A 254 -7.77 -13.27 8.93
N ARG A 255 -8.46 -13.00 7.82
CA ARG A 255 -8.50 -13.85 6.61
C ARG A 255 -7.77 -13.19 5.43
N THR A 256 -6.91 -12.22 5.70
CA THR A 256 -6.11 -11.51 4.69
C THR A 256 -4.62 -11.68 4.94
N VAL A 257 -3.88 -12.01 3.87
CA VAL A 257 -2.41 -12.05 3.89
C VAL A 257 -1.83 -10.82 3.20
N PHE A 258 -0.88 -10.15 3.84
CA PHE A 258 -0.20 -8.96 3.33
C PHE A 258 1.28 -9.24 3.04
N PHE A 259 1.69 -9.02 1.79
CA PHE A 259 3.05 -9.21 1.29
C PHE A 259 3.71 -7.85 1.05
N ASP A 260 4.84 -7.58 1.70
CA ASP A 260 5.56 -6.30 1.57
C ASP A 260 7.06 -6.48 1.92
N ASP A 261 7.93 -5.74 1.25
CA ASP A 261 9.39 -5.76 1.45
C ASP A 261 9.85 -4.85 2.60
N SER A 262 9.00 -3.93 3.06
CA SER A 262 9.29 -3.00 4.14
C SER A 262 8.88 -3.57 5.49
N ALA A 263 9.87 -3.78 6.36
CA ALA A 263 9.64 -4.25 7.73
C ALA A 263 8.69 -3.34 8.52
N ARG A 264 8.67 -2.03 8.23
CA ARG A 264 7.77 -1.07 8.88
C ARG A 264 6.33 -1.25 8.40
N ASN A 265 6.14 -1.52 7.11
CA ASN A 265 4.82 -1.80 6.55
C ASN A 265 4.28 -3.11 7.10
N ILE A 266 5.13 -4.14 7.19
CA ILE A 266 4.78 -5.43 7.80
C ILE A 266 4.36 -5.28 9.26
N ALA A 267 5.12 -4.52 10.06
CA ALA A 267 4.73 -4.24 11.45
C ALA A 267 3.37 -3.55 11.55
N ALA A 268 3.07 -2.59 10.66
CA ALA A 268 1.78 -1.90 10.63
C ALA A 268 0.64 -2.83 10.17
N GLY A 269 0.86 -3.67 9.16
CA GLY A 269 -0.11 -4.67 8.73
C GLY A 269 -0.43 -5.66 9.85
N LYS A 270 0.58 -6.06 10.62
CA LYS A 270 0.39 -6.93 11.80
C LYS A 270 -0.43 -6.25 12.88
N ALA A 271 -0.16 -4.98 13.15
CA ALA A 271 -0.94 -4.17 14.11
C ALA A 271 -2.40 -4.01 13.67
N ALA A 272 -2.67 -3.94 12.36
CA ALA A 272 -4.01 -3.92 11.78
C ALA A 272 -4.72 -5.30 11.80
N GLY A 273 -4.06 -6.35 12.27
CA GLY A 273 -4.61 -7.69 12.40
C GLY A 273 -4.48 -8.58 11.16
N LEU A 274 -3.69 -8.16 10.16
CA LEU A 274 -3.38 -8.95 8.97
C LEU A 274 -2.43 -10.11 9.30
N HIS A 275 -2.51 -11.19 8.53
CA HIS A 275 -1.40 -12.14 8.43
C HIS A 275 -0.33 -11.52 7.52
N THR A 276 0.94 -11.59 7.89
CA THR A 276 1.97 -10.78 7.19
C THR A 276 3.16 -11.59 6.72
N VAL A 277 3.62 -11.27 5.52
CA VAL A 277 4.69 -11.97 4.82
C VAL A 277 5.72 -10.95 4.37
N PHE A 278 6.89 -11.01 5.00
CA PHE A 278 8.02 -10.19 4.60
C PHE A 278 8.67 -10.77 3.34
N VAL A 279 8.92 -9.94 2.32
CA VAL A 279 9.51 -10.38 1.05
C VAL A 279 10.90 -9.78 0.85
N GLY A 280 11.83 -10.57 0.31
CA GLY A 280 13.19 -10.15 -0.04
C GLY A 280 14.30 -10.76 0.82
N ARG A 281 13.97 -11.39 1.97
CA ARG A 281 14.94 -12.15 2.81
C ARG A 281 14.23 -13.26 3.57
N SER A 282 14.95 -14.35 3.86
CA SER A 282 14.47 -15.46 4.70
C SER A 282 14.37 -15.14 6.20
N ALA A 283 14.96 -14.03 6.65
CA ALA A 283 14.94 -13.65 8.07
C ALA A 283 13.65 -12.92 8.44
N LEU A 284 13.00 -13.36 9.52
CA LEU A 284 11.83 -12.67 10.08
C LEU A 284 12.21 -11.27 10.58
N VAL A 285 11.26 -10.35 10.42
CA VAL A 285 11.31 -8.98 10.94
C VAL A 285 10.18 -8.77 11.94
N PRO A 286 10.25 -7.76 12.82
CA PRO A 286 9.16 -7.46 13.74
C PRO A 286 7.83 -7.31 13.01
N GLY A 287 6.83 -8.10 13.43
CA GLY A 287 5.50 -8.14 12.83
C GLY A 287 5.27 -9.26 11.83
N ALA A 288 6.32 -9.76 11.16
CA ALA A 288 6.20 -10.80 10.14
C ALA A 288 5.77 -12.15 10.73
N ASP A 289 4.77 -12.79 10.12
CA ASP A 289 4.42 -14.19 10.40
C ASP A 289 5.27 -15.17 9.58
N VAL A 290 5.58 -14.78 8.34
CA VAL A 290 6.39 -15.54 7.39
C VAL A 290 7.39 -14.60 6.71
N ALA A 291 8.52 -15.12 6.26
CA ALA A 291 9.50 -14.39 5.46
C ALA A 291 9.92 -15.21 4.23
N LEU A 292 10.06 -14.53 3.09
CA LEU A 292 10.42 -15.11 1.79
C LEU A 292 11.63 -14.38 1.20
N GLU A 293 12.56 -15.08 0.58
CA GLU A 293 13.61 -14.45 -0.24
C GLU A 293 13.06 -13.84 -1.52
N SER A 294 12.07 -14.49 -2.13
CA SER A 294 11.37 -14.01 -3.31
C SER A 294 9.89 -14.30 -3.23
N ILE A 295 9.07 -13.44 -3.85
CA ILE A 295 7.65 -13.67 -4.05
C ILE A 295 7.36 -14.98 -4.82
N HIS A 296 8.35 -15.52 -5.53
CA HIS A 296 8.26 -16.82 -6.20
C HIS A 296 8.16 -18.00 -5.23
N ASN A 297 8.59 -17.83 -3.97
CA ASN A 297 8.60 -18.87 -2.94
C ASN A 297 7.27 -18.99 -2.17
N ILE A 298 6.21 -18.26 -2.56
CA ILE A 298 4.92 -18.28 -1.83
C ILE A 298 4.42 -19.72 -1.65
N LYS A 299 4.51 -20.57 -2.68
CA LYS A 299 3.97 -21.94 -2.60
C LYS A 299 4.71 -22.83 -1.60
N GLU A 300 6.00 -22.62 -1.43
CA GLU A 300 6.82 -23.37 -0.46
C GLU A 300 6.51 -22.92 0.97
N ALA A 301 6.40 -21.61 1.17
CA ALA A 301 6.24 -21.04 2.51
C ALA A 301 4.79 -20.99 3.01
N LEU A 302 3.82 -20.93 2.09
CA LEU A 302 2.39 -20.85 2.38
C LEU A 302 1.61 -21.83 1.48
N PRO A 303 1.89 -23.15 1.57
CA PRO A 303 1.20 -24.15 0.76
C PRO A 303 -0.31 -24.18 1.03
N GLU A 304 -0.76 -23.76 2.22
CA GLU A 304 -2.18 -23.70 2.57
C GLU A 304 -3.00 -22.73 1.70
N LEU A 305 -2.35 -21.83 0.94
CA LEU A 305 -3.06 -20.96 0.00
C LEU A 305 -3.68 -21.74 -1.16
N TRP A 306 -3.24 -22.97 -1.43
CA TRP A 306 -3.78 -23.84 -2.47
C TRP A 306 -4.68 -24.95 -1.94
N VAL A 307 -4.90 -25.02 -0.62
CA VAL A 307 -5.62 -26.12 0.03
C VAL A 307 -6.89 -25.56 0.67
N ASP A 308 -8.03 -26.23 0.46
CA ASP A 308 -9.26 -25.91 1.19
C ASP A 308 -9.10 -26.32 2.65
N ALA A 309 -9.48 -25.46 3.61
CA ALA A 309 -9.28 -25.76 5.04
C ALA A 309 -10.07 -27.00 5.53
N GLY A 310 -10.95 -27.56 4.70
CA GLY A 310 -11.58 -28.87 4.93
C GLY A 310 -10.60 -30.04 4.90
N GLU A 311 -9.52 -29.98 4.11
CA GLU A 311 -8.53 -31.07 4.01
C GLU A 311 -7.57 -31.12 5.21
N HIS A 312 -7.31 -29.97 5.85
CA HIS A 312 -6.48 -29.90 7.06
C HIS A 312 -7.14 -30.57 8.28
N VAL A 313 -8.48 -30.63 8.35
CA VAL A 313 -9.19 -31.28 9.45
C VAL A 313 -9.14 -32.80 9.33
N GLU A 314 -9.16 -33.36 8.11
CA GLU A 314 -9.03 -34.81 7.90
C GLU A 314 -7.59 -35.32 8.16
N ALA A 315 -6.57 -34.53 7.85
CA ALA A 315 -5.18 -34.94 8.04
C ALA A 315 -4.77 -35.06 9.53
N VAL A 316 -5.37 -34.25 10.42
CA VAL A 316 -5.07 -34.25 11.86
C VAL A 316 -5.79 -35.39 12.61
N LEU A 317 -6.82 -36.00 12.02
CA LEU A 317 -7.66 -37.01 12.67
C LEU A 317 -7.30 -38.47 12.34
N ARG A 318 -6.19 -38.75 11.62
CA ARG A 318 -5.71 -40.12 11.43
C ARG A 318 -4.67 -40.47 12.50
N PRO A 319 -5.00 -41.27 13.55
CA PRO A 319 -3.99 -41.78 14.45
C PRO A 319 -3.11 -42.78 13.69
N ALA A 320 -1.80 -42.59 13.77
CA ALA A 320 -0.84 -43.56 13.26
C ALA A 320 -0.98 -44.87 14.04
N SER A 321 -1.60 -45.88 13.42
CA SER A 321 -1.60 -47.26 13.90
C SER A 321 -0.20 -47.83 13.79
N VAL A 322 0.50 -47.96 14.91
CA VAL A 322 1.76 -48.70 15.01
C VAL A 322 1.41 -50.17 15.28
N GLU A 323 1.53 -51.01 14.25
CA GLU A 323 1.53 -52.46 14.45
C GLU A 323 2.89 -52.87 15.04
N THR A 324 2.86 -53.36 16.29
CA THR A 324 4.00 -54.03 16.91
C THR A 324 3.81 -55.53 16.79
N THR A 325 4.63 -56.18 15.96
CA THR A 325 4.66 -57.64 15.85
C THR A 325 5.47 -58.22 17.02
N VAL A 326 4.82 -59.00 17.88
CA VAL A 326 5.48 -59.80 18.92
C VAL A 326 5.91 -61.12 18.28
N LEU A 327 7.20 -61.45 18.32
CA LEU A 327 7.70 -62.79 18.04
C LEU A 327 7.98 -63.51 19.37
N ALA A 328 7.42 -64.71 19.47
CA ALA A 328 7.56 -65.67 20.56
C ALA A 328 8.91 -66.38 20.55
#